data_AF-A0A2V7NX44-F1
#
_entry.id   AF-A0A2V7NX44-F1
#
_cell.length_a   1.000
_cell.length_b   1.000
_cell.length_c   1.000
_cell.angle_alpha   90.00
_cell.angle_beta   90.00
_cell.angle_gamma   90.00
#
_symmetry.space_group_name_H-M   'P 1'
#
loop_
_entity.id
_entity.type
_entity.pdbx_description
1 polymer ?
#
loop_
_entity_poly.entity_id
_entity_poly.type
_entity_poly.pdbx_seq_one_letter_code
_entity_poly.pdbx_strand_id
1 'polypeptide(L)'
;MRVPTQLRRPLRLAGALLLIGLVYLGNTKTPPEFRFGILYVIPVLLAAWHDGLGWGIVFAFATALLRLFVGMDQMPPGTSLAARLANEGAYLGVVGVAIAGLSQLRRTQGELHQLATQDTLTSVLNARAFSQELGQELGRNRRYGRPLALIYLDLDDFKRVNDAHGHATGDAVLRLVADAMRSAVRQADIVGRLGGDEFAVLMPETDGTVANAAAARLASSIRTVFRGTPSVTASIGVVSWTGGNTDTDDVLRKADAAMYEAKRTGKDRVVQVAI
;
A
#
# COMPACT_ATOMS: atom_id res chain seq x y z
N MET A 1 24.73 -8.74 1.18
CA MET A 1 23.82 -9.76 1.77
C MET A 1 22.56 -9.08 2.29
N ARG A 2 21.39 -9.35 1.70
CA ARG A 2 20.11 -8.84 2.23
C ARG A 2 19.70 -9.72 3.40
N VAL A 3 19.71 -9.16 4.62
CA VAL A 3 19.22 -9.86 5.81
C VAL A 3 17.77 -10.30 5.58
N PRO A 4 17.43 -11.59 5.76
CA PRO A 4 16.07 -12.11 5.60
C PRO A 4 15.10 -11.29 6.44
N THR A 5 13.91 -10.99 5.90
CA THR A 5 12.88 -10.18 6.57
C THR A 5 12.50 -10.70 7.96
N GLN A 6 12.61 -12.02 8.18
CA GLN A 6 12.37 -12.66 9.49
C GLN A 6 13.46 -12.38 10.54
N LEU A 7 14.72 -12.11 10.15
CA LEU A 7 15.81 -11.79 11.08
C LEU A 7 15.86 -10.31 11.49
N ARG A 8 15.11 -9.43 10.83
CA ARG A 8 15.19 -7.97 11.09
C ARG A 8 14.55 -7.58 12.41
N ARG A 9 13.46 -8.23 12.79
CA ARG A 9 12.72 -7.96 14.02
C ARG A 9 13.52 -8.31 15.29
N PRO A 10 14.04 -9.54 15.46
CA PRO A 10 14.82 -9.87 16.66
C PRO A 10 16.07 -8.99 16.77
N LEU A 11 16.71 -8.64 15.65
CA LEU A 11 17.86 -7.75 15.64
C LEU A 11 17.53 -6.33 16.13
N ARG A 12 16.39 -5.77 15.70
CA ARG A 12 15.92 -4.45 16.17
C ARG A 12 15.59 -4.45 17.66
N LEU A 13 14.88 -5.47 18.14
CA LEU A 13 14.54 -5.59 19.56
C LEU A 13 15.80 -5.77 20.42
N ALA A 14 16.75 -6.59 19.98
CA ALA A 14 18.05 -6.73 20.63
C ALA A 14 18.83 -5.40 20.66
N GLY A 15 18.82 -4.64 19.56
CA GLY A 15 19.42 -3.30 19.50
C GLY A 15 18.74 -2.31 20.46
N ALA A 16 17.41 -2.34 20.59
CA ALA A 16 16.69 -1.51 21.54
C ALA A 16 17.00 -1.89 23.00
N LEU A 17 17.13 -3.18 23.31
CA LEU A 17 17.57 -3.66 24.63
C LEU A 17 19.01 -3.25 24.93
N LEU A 18 19.92 -3.35 23.96
CA LEU A 18 21.30 -2.88 24.09
C LEU A 18 21.33 -1.38 24.39
N LEU A 19 20.52 -0.58 23.68
CA LEU A 19 20.42 0.85 23.92
C LEU A 19 19.92 1.16 25.35
N ILE A 20 18.91 0.42 25.84
CA ILE A 20 18.48 0.51 27.24
C ILE A 20 19.65 0.24 28.19
N GLY A 21 20.40 -0.84 27.95
CA GLY A 21 21.56 -1.21 28.77
C GLY A 21 22.67 -0.15 28.77
N LEU A 22 22.94 0.46 27.61
CA LEU A 22 23.91 1.55 27.48
C LEU A 22 23.47 2.81 28.22
N VAL A 23 22.20 3.19 28.10
CA VAL A 23 21.62 4.33 28.85
C VAL A 23 21.68 4.06 30.34
N TYR A 24 21.35 2.83 30.77
CA TYR A 24 21.45 2.41 32.17
C TYR A 24 22.88 2.50 32.71
N LEU A 25 23.85 1.91 32.00
CA LEU A 25 25.26 1.95 32.39
C LEU A 25 25.78 3.40 32.46
N GLY A 26 25.45 4.22 31.47
CA GLY A 26 25.79 5.64 31.45
C GLY A 26 25.21 6.36 32.67
N ASN A 27 23.93 6.13 32.98
CA ASN A 27 23.29 6.78 34.12
C ASN A 27 23.95 6.38 35.44
N THR A 28 24.24 5.09 35.67
CA THR A 28 24.91 4.63 36.92
C THR A 28 26.32 5.18 37.13
N LYS A 29 27.03 5.54 36.06
CA LYS A 29 28.41 6.06 36.14
C LYS A 29 28.51 7.58 36.14
N THR A 30 27.40 8.29 35.91
CA THR A 30 27.41 9.74 35.80
C THR A 30 27.02 10.39 37.14
N PRO A 31 27.65 11.51 37.55
CA PRO A 31 27.24 12.25 38.73
C PRO A 31 25.73 12.59 38.74
N PRO A 32 25.09 12.68 39.92
CA PRO A 32 23.64 12.94 40.04
C PRO A 32 23.17 14.27 39.41
N GLU A 33 24.11 15.18 39.16
CA GLU A 33 23.89 16.46 38.48
C GLU A 33 23.47 16.28 37.02
N PHE A 34 23.90 15.21 36.36
CA PHE A 34 23.53 14.90 34.98
C PHE A 34 22.41 13.86 34.94
N ARG A 35 21.27 14.24 34.36
CA ARG A 35 20.08 13.39 34.29
C ARG A 35 19.86 12.87 32.88
N PHE A 36 20.37 11.68 32.59
CA PHE A 36 20.15 11.00 31.30
C PHE A 36 18.83 10.21 31.22
N GLY A 37 17.96 10.36 32.22
CA GLY A 37 16.67 9.67 32.31
C GLY A 37 15.74 9.88 31.11
N ILE A 38 15.93 10.96 30.33
CA ILE A 38 15.16 11.22 29.10
C ILE A 38 15.54 10.26 27.97
N LEU A 39 16.79 9.76 27.92
CA LEU A 39 17.27 8.92 26.82
C LEU A 39 16.57 7.55 26.77
N TYR A 40 15.96 7.12 27.87
CA TYR A 40 15.12 5.93 27.91
C TYR A 40 13.87 6.02 27.01
N VAL A 41 13.47 7.22 26.57
CA VAL A 41 12.39 7.36 25.59
C VAL A 41 12.78 6.83 24.20
N ILE A 42 14.05 6.88 23.84
CA ILE A 42 14.54 6.52 22.50
C ILE A 42 14.24 5.05 22.16
N PRO A 43 14.64 4.05 22.97
CA PRO A 43 14.34 2.65 22.66
C PRO A 43 12.84 2.36 22.66
N VAL A 44 12.05 3.08 23.47
CA VAL A 44 10.58 2.97 23.49
C VAL A 44 9.97 3.45 22.17
N LEU A 45 10.37 4.63 21.69
CA LEU A 45 9.88 5.18 20.43
C LEU A 45 10.33 4.34 19.23
N LEU A 46 11.56 3.82 19.25
CA LEU A 46 12.06 2.93 18.20
C LEU A 46 11.28 1.61 18.15
N ALA A 47 10.97 1.02 19.30
CA ALA A 47 10.15 -0.19 19.39
C ALA A 47 8.71 0.08 18.91
N ALA A 48 8.10 1.18 19.38
CA ALA A 48 6.77 1.62 18.95
C ALA A 48 6.70 1.88 17.44
N TRP A 49 7.74 2.52 16.91
CA TRP A 49 7.91 2.72 15.47
C TRP A 49 8.06 1.35 14.80
N HIS A 50 9.17 0.65 14.91
CA HIS A 50 9.40 -0.47 14.00
C HIS A 50 8.50 -1.70 14.22
N ASP A 51 8.03 -1.92 15.45
CA ASP A 51 7.43 -3.19 15.85
C ASP A 51 6.01 -3.04 16.44
N GLY A 52 5.51 -1.81 16.53
CA GLY A 52 4.11 -1.48 16.83
C GLY A 52 3.83 -1.09 18.27
N LEU A 53 2.59 -0.64 18.52
CA LEU A 53 2.11 -0.09 19.80
C LEU A 53 2.42 -1.01 21.00
N GLY A 54 2.19 -2.32 20.85
CA GLY A 54 2.41 -3.29 21.93
C GLY A 54 3.86 -3.33 22.41
N TRP A 55 4.83 -3.29 21.49
CA TRP A 55 6.25 -3.26 21.85
C TRP A 55 6.68 -1.93 22.45
N GLY A 56 6.09 -0.82 22.01
CA GLY A 56 6.26 0.48 22.66
C GLY A 56 5.84 0.44 24.13
N ILE A 57 4.67 -0.13 24.43
CA ILE A 57 4.17 -0.26 25.81
C ILE A 57 5.09 -1.14 26.66
N VAL A 58 5.49 -2.32 26.16
CA VAL A 58 6.41 -3.22 26.86
C VAL A 58 7.71 -2.51 27.22
N PHE A 59 8.30 -1.80 26.26
CA PHE A 59 9.54 -1.07 26.51
C PHE A 59 9.34 0.10 27.47
N ALA A 60 8.21 0.81 27.41
CA ALA A 60 7.91 1.91 28.34
C ALA A 60 7.86 1.45 29.80
N PHE A 61 7.24 0.30 30.07
CA PHE A 61 7.21 -0.29 31.41
C PHE A 61 8.58 -0.81 31.84
N ALA A 62 9.33 -1.45 30.92
CA ALA A 62 10.67 -1.94 31.21
C ALA A 62 11.64 -0.80 31.57
N THR A 63 11.60 0.31 30.83
CA THR A 63 12.44 1.49 31.11
C THR A 63 12.00 2.23 32.36
N ALA A 64 10.69 2.31 32.66
CA ALA A 64 10.19 2.88 33.91
C ALA A 64 10.69 2.08 35.13
N LEU A 65 10.68 0.74 35.05
CA LEU A 65 11.21 -0.11 36.13
C LEU A 65 12.72 0.13 36.34
N LEU A 66 13.50 0.18 35.27
CA LEU A 66 14.94 0.48 35.35
C LEU A 66 15.22 1.88 35.90
N ARG A 67 14.43 2.88 35.50
CA ARG A 67 14.53 4.25 36.03
C ARG A 67 14.21 4.31 37.52
N LEU A 68 13.26 3.51 38.00
CA LEU A 68 12.95 3.40 39.42
C LEU A 68 14.13 2.81 40.22
N PHE A 69 14.80 1.79 39.68
CA PHE A 69 16.03 1.25 40.28
C PHE A 69 17.16 2.28 40.33
N VAL A 70 17.47 2.95 39.22
CA VAL A 70 18.55 3.97 39.20
C VAL A 70 18.19 5.19 40.05
N GLY A 71 16.91 5.57 40.08
CA GLY A 71 16.39 6.66 40.91
C GLY A 71 16.54 6.39 42.41
N MET A 72 16.80 5.14 42.83
CA MET A 72 17.11 4.86 44.22
C MET A 72 18.42 5.48 44.70
N ASP A 73 19.42 5.57 43.81
CA ASP A 73 20.74 6.09 44.13
C ASP A 73 20.91 7.57 43.73
N GLN A 74 20.09 8.06 42.79
CA GLN A 74 20.26 9.41 42.20
C GLN A 74 19.29 10.47 42.72
N MET A 75 18.18 10.09 43.36
CA MET A 75 17.25 11.07 43.94
C MET A 75 17.76 11.57 45.31
N PRO A 76 17.43 12.82 45.70
CA PRO A 76 17.80 13.34 47.01
C PRO A 76 17.42 12.38 48.14
N PRO A 77 18.31 12.18 49.14
CA PRO A 77 17.99 11.41 50.33
C PRO A 77 16.71 11.93 50.98
N GLY A 78 15.78 11.03 51.34
CA GLY A 78 14.49 11.38 51.94
C GLY A 78 13.32 11.56 50.96
N THR A 79 13.52 11.40 49.65
CA THR A 79 12.41 11.39 48.67
C THR A 79 11.46 10.21 48.92
N SER A 80 10.18 10.50 49.21
CA SER A 80 9.17 9.49 49.53
C SER A 80 8.89 8.53 48.37
N LEU A 81 8.42 7.31 48.68
CA LEU A 81 8.00 6.34 47.67
C LEU A 81 6.90 6.90 46.76
N ALA A 82 5.96 7.67 47.32
CA ALA A 82 4.89 8.30 46.56
C ALA A 82 5.42 9.29 45.50
N ALA A 83 6.42 10.11 45.85
CA ALA A 83 7.03 11.04 44.91
C ALA A 83 7.79 10.32 43.78
N ARG A 84 8.44 9.19 44.09
CA ARG A 84 9.13 8.33 43.10
C ARG A 84 8.14 7.73 42.11
N LEU A 85 7.05 7.15 42.62
CA LEU A 85 5.99 6.58 41.80
C LEU A 85 5.29 7.64 40.94
N ALA A 86 5.06 8.85 41.48
CA ALA A 86 4.49 9.96 40.73
C ALA A 86 5.38 10.39 39.55
N ASN A 87 6.71 10.43 39.74
CA ASN A 87 7.66 10.74 38.67
C ASN A 87 7.64 9.67 37.54
N GLU A 88 7.54 8.39 37.89
CA GLU A 88 7.40 7.32 36.89
C GLU A 88 6.05 7.36 36.19
N GLY A 89 4.97 7.68 36.92
CA GLY A 89 3.66 7.94 36.32
C GLY A 89 3.69 9.09 35.32
N ALA A 90 4.38 10.18 35.64
CA ALA A 90 4.57 11.32 34.72
C ALA A 90 5.37 10.91 33.47
N TYR A 91 6.45 10.14 33.63
CA TYR A 91 7.20 9.58 32.51
C TYR A 91 6.34 8.70 31.61
N LEU A 92 5.60 7.75 32.19
CA LEU A 92 4.69 6.88 31.44
C LEU A 92 3.59 7.68 30.73
N GLY A 93 3.09 8.76 31.34
CA GLY A 93 2.15 9.67 30.71
C GLY A 93 2.73 10.33 29.45
N VAL A 94 3.93 10.92 29.55
CA VAL A 94 4.62 11.56 28.41
C VAL A 94 4.91 10.55 27.30
N VAL A 95 5.45 9.39 27.67
CA VAL A 95 5.77 8.32 26.71
C VAL A 95 4.50 7.75 26.08
N GLY A 96 3.42 7.60 26.85
CA GLY A 96 2.12 7.15 26.36
C GLY A 96 1.55 8.09 25.30
N VAL A 97 1.58 9.40 25.54
CA VAL A 97 1.18 10.43 24.56
C VAL A 97 2.05 10.34 23.31
N ALA A 98 3.37 10.22 23.46
CA ALA A 98 4.29 10.13 22.32
C ALA A 98 4.05 8.88 21.46
N ILE A 99 3.87 7.71 22.09
CA ILE A 99 3.56 6.45 21.40
C ILE A 99 2.20 6.54 20.68
N ALA A 100 1.18 7.10 21.34
CA ALA A 100 -0.14 7.28 20.76
C ALA A 100 -0.11 8.20 19.53
N GLY A 101 0.58 9.34 19.63
CA GLY A 101 0.78 10.26 18.52
C GLY A 101 1.52 9.61 17.35
N LEU A 102 2.56 8.83 17.63
CA LEU A 102 3.31 8.10 16.61
C LEU A 102 2.47 7.04 15.90
N SER A 103 1.63 6.33 16.65
CA SER A 103 0.70 5.34 16.13
C SER A 103 -0.36 5.98 15.23
N GLN A 104 -0.89 7.13 15.64
CA GLN A 104 -1.85 7.90 14.84
C GLN A 104 -1.22 8.39 13.54
N LEU A 105 -0.02 8.99 13.61
CA LEU A 105 0.70 9.46 12.42
C LEU A 105 0.86 8.34 11.38
N ARG A 106 1.21 7.14 11.83
CA ARG A 106 1.39 5.97 10.95
C ARG A 106 0.10 5.48 10.32
N ARG A 107 -0.99 5.47 11.07
CA ARG A 107 -2.31 5.11 10.54
C ARG A 107 -2.71 6.10 9.46
N THR A 108 -2.63 7.40 9.76
CA THR A 108 -2.93 8.46 8.80
C THR A 108 -2.02 8.40 7.58
N GLN A 109 -0.71 8.14 7.74
CA GLN A 109 0.19 7.94 6.60
C GLN A 109 -0.20 6.72 5.75
N GLY A 110 -0.59 5.60 6.38
CA GLY A 110 -1.05 4.41 5.69
C GLY A 110 -2.34 4.65 4.91
N GLU A 111 -3.32 5.32 5.52
CA GLU A 111 -4.58 5.72 4.89
C GLU A 111 -4.33 6.69 3.74
N LEU A 112 -3.50 7.72 3.93
CA LEU A 112 -3.13 8.65 2.87
C LEU A 112 -2.43 7.94 1.71
N HIS A 113 -1.57 6.96 2.00
CA HIS A 113 -0.91 6.18 0.96
C HIS A 113 -1.90 5.30 0.19
N GLN A 114 -2.83 4.64 0.89
CA GLN A 114 -3.91 3.87 0.25
C GLN A 114 -4.81 4.76 -0.60
N LEU A 115 -5.26 5.90 -0.09
CA LEU A 115 -6.08 6.86 -0.86
C LEU A 115 -5.30 7.43 -2.05
N ALA A 116 -4.00 7.62 -1.91
CA ALA A 116 -3.16 8.10 -3.01
C ALA A 116 -2.92 7.03 -4.09
N THR A 117 -3.03 5.74 -3.77
CA THR A 117 -2.66 4.65 -4.68
C THR A 117 -3.81 3.80 -5.18
N GLN A 118 -4.87 3.64 -4.40
CA GLN A 118 -5.99 2.76 -4.69
C GLN A 118 -7.27 3.54 -4.97
N ASP A 119 -8.12 2.98 -5.82
CA ASP A 119 -9.49 3.42 -6.02
C ASP A 119 -10.33 3.03 -4.79
N THR A 120 -11.07 3.97 -4.22
CA THR A 120 -11.81 3.77 -2.96
C THR A 120 -12.96 2.78 -3.09
N LEU A 121 -13.50 2.59 -4.29
CA LEU A 121 -14.63 1.72 -4.53
C LEU A 121 -14.21 0.26 -4.75
N THR A 122 -13.16 0.06 -5.54
CA THR A 122 -12.75 -1.24 -6.08
C THR A 122 -11.42 -1.76 -5.50
N SER A 123 -10.69 -0.89 -4.79
CA SER A 123 -9.36 -1.14 -4.21
C SER A 123 -8.26 -1.50 -5.22
N VAL A 124 -8.51 -1.44 -6.54
CA VAL A 124 -7.45 -1.58 -7.55
C VAL A 124 -6.66 -0.28 -7.62
N LEU A 125 -5.59 -0.20 -8.41
CA LEU A 125 -4.88 1.08 -8.52
C LEU A 125 -5.82 2.17 -9.05
N ASN A 126 -5.72 3.38 -8.51
CA ASN A 126 -6.37 4.52 -9.11
C ASN A 126 -5.59 4.98 -10.36
N ALA A 127 -6.20 5.88 -11.14
CA ALA A 127 -5.62 6.39 -12.39
C ALA A 127 -4.20 6.93 -12.23
N ARG A 128 -3.94 7.68 -11.15
CA ARG A 128 -2.63 8.28 -10.88
C ARG A 128 -1.57 7.22 -10.62
N ALA A 129 -1.85 6.25 -9.75
CA ALA A 129 -0.90 5.19 -9.44
C ALA A 129 -0.68 4.24 -10.62
N PHE A 130 -1.74 3.94 -11.38
CA PHE A 130 -1.63 3.13 -12.59
C PHE A 130 -0.70 3.79 -13.62
N SER A 131 -0.86 5.10 -13.87
CA SER A 131 0.00 5.87 -14.77
C SER A 131 1.47 5.87 -14.30
N GLN A 132 1.71 5.98 -12.98
CA GLN A 132 3.06 5.88 -12.41
C GLN A 132 3.70 4.51 -12.63
N GLU A 133 2.95 3.42 -12.44
CA GLU A 133 3.43 2.06 -12.71
C GLU A 133 3.68 1.83 -14.21
N LEU A 134 2.81 2.34 -15.09
CA LEU A 134 3.01 2.29 -16.53
C LEU A 134 4.32 3.01 -16.94
N GLY A 135 4.58 4.21 -16.41
CA GLY A 135 5.83 4.92 -16.66
C GLY A 135 7.07 4.15 -16.18
N GLN A 136 6.99 3.47 -15.03
CA GLN A 136 8.07 2.64 -14.52
C GLN A 136 8.35 1.42 -15.42
N GLU A 137 7.30 0.71 -15.84
CA GLU A 137 7.42 -0.45 -16.72
C GLU A 137 7.87 -0.06 -18.13
N LEU A 138 7.44 1.10 -18.63
CA LEU A 138 7.97 1.69 -19.88
C LEU A 138 9.48 1.95 -19.77
N GLY A 139 9.95 2.47 -18.64
CA GLY A 139 11.38 2.63 -18.38
C GLY A 139 12.15 1.30 -18.40
N ARG A 140 11.55 0.22 -17.86
CA ARG A 140 12.14 -1.13 -17.89
C ARG A 140 12.12 -1.73 -19.30
N ASN A 141 11.01 -1.61 -20.02
CA ASN A 141 10.86 -2.03 -21.42
C ASN A 141 11.90 -1.34 -22.30
N ARG A 142 12.11 -0.02 -22.17
CA ARG A 142 13.12 0.73 -22.92
C ARG A 142 14.54 0.26 -22.61
N ARG A 143 14.84 -0.04 -21.34
CA ARG A 143 16.18 -0.43 -20.89
C ARG A 143 16.53 -1.87 -21.28
N TYR A 144 15.57 -2.79 -21.22
CA TYR A 144 15.82 -4.22 -21.34
C TYR A 144 15.22 -4.86 -22.60
N GLY A 145 14.43 -4.12 -23.38
CA GLY A 145 13.76 -4.63 -24.57
C GLY A 145 12.73 -5.73 -24.29
N ARG A 146 12.22 -5.82 -23.06
CA ARG A 146 11.25 -6.86 -22.67
C ARG A 146 9.85 -6.49 -23.16
N PRO A 147 9.05 -7.44 -23.69
CA PRO A 147 7.72 -7.14 -24.19
C PRO A 147 6.81 -6.59 -23.07
N LEU A 148 5.93 -5.67 -23.42
CA LEU A 148 4.97 -5.04 -22.51
C LEU A 148 3.64 -4.90 -23.25
N ALA A 149 2.55 -5.15 -22.55
CA ALA A 149 1.21 -4.97 -23.10
C ALA A 149 0.30 -4.21 -22.13
N LEU A 150 -0.65 -3.49 -22.69
CA LEU A 150 -1.70 -2.78 -21.99
C LEU A 150 -3.05 -3.21 -22.55
N ILE A 151 -3.94 -3.61 -21.66
CA ILE A 151 -5.36 -3.83 -21.92
C ILE A 151 -6.09 -2.62 -21.33
N TYR A 152 -6.93 -1.98 -22.13
CA TYR A 152 -7.82 -0.89 -21.73
C TYR A 152 -9.25 -1.33 -21.98
N LEU A 153 -10.15 -1.18 -21.01
CA LEU A 153 -11.54 -1.58 -21.17
C LEU A 153 -12.50 -0.57 -20.56
N ASP A 154 -13.71 -0.59 -21.09
CA ASP A 154 -14.85 0.18 -20.62
C ASP A 154 -16.08 -0.72 -20.59
N LEU A 155 -16.91 -0.58 -19.56
CA LEU A 155 -18.12 -1.38 -19.40
C LEU A 155 -19.24 -0.85 -20.31
N ASP A 156 -19.70 -1.72 -21.20
CA ASP A 156 -20.72 -1.35 -22.18
C ASP A 156 -22.03 -0.99 -21.49
N ASP A 157 -22.57 0.18 -21.84
CA ASP A 157 -23.87 0.66 -21.37
C ASP A 157 -23.99 0.77 -19.84
N PHE A 158 -22.88 0.94 -19.11
CA PHE A 158 -22.88 1.04 -17.64
C PHE A 158 -23.81 2.14 -17.10
N LYS A 159 -23.92 3.27 -17.81
CA LYS A 159 -24.88 4.32 -17.48
C LYS A 159 -26.32 3.79 -17.43
N ARG A 160 -26.73 2.90 -18.35
CA ARG A 160 -28.07 2.29 -18.34
C ARG A 160 -28.28 1.40 -17.12
N VAL A 161 -27.23 0.75 -16.61
CA VAL A 161 -27.29 -0.01 -15.36
C VAL A 161 -27.56 0.92 -14.18
N ASN A 162 -26.86 2.05 -14.10
CA ASN A 162 -27.11 3.06 -13.07
C ASN A 162 -28.52 3.64 -13.17
N ASP A 163 -28.97 3.98 -14.38
CA ASP A 163 -30.29 4.58 -14.60
C ASP A 163 -31.43 3.58 -14.28
N ALA A 164 -31.25 2.30 -14.55
CA ALA A 164 -32.28 1.27 -14.34
C ALA A 164 -32.29 0.68 -12.92
N HIS A 165 -31.13 0.58 -12.26
CA HIS A 165 -30.97 -0.14 -10.99
C HIS A 165 -30.38 0.71 -9.86
N GLY A 166 -30.10 1.98 -10.11
CA GLY A 166 -29.50 2.91 -9.15
C GLY A 166 -27.99 2.77 -9.00
N HIS A 167 -27.36 3.83 -8.51
CA HIS A 167 -25.91 3.91 -8.33
C HIS A 167 -25.33 2.84 -7.40
N ALA A 168 -26.07 2.41 -6.37
CA ALA A 168 -25.60 1.34 -5.47
C ALA A 168 -25.38 0.01 -6.22
N THR A 169 -26.22 -0.28 -7.23
CA THR A 169 -26.05 -1.45 -8.10
C THR A 169 -24.86 -1.27 -9.03
N GLY A 170 -24.69 -0.08 -9.62
CA GLY A 170 -23.50 0.22 -10.42
C GLY A 170 -22.20 0.08 -9.62
N ASP A 171 -22.17 0.55 -8.38
CA ASP A 171 -21.04 0.39 -7.47
C ASP A 171 -20.73 -1.09 -7.19
N ALA A 172 -21.76 -1.92 -7.03
CA ALA A 172 -21.58 -3.37 -6.89
C ALA A 172 -21.04 -4.02 -8.16
N VAL A 173 -21.51 -3.59 -9.33
CA VAL A 173 -21.00 -4.03 -10.64
C VAL A 173 -19.51 -3.70 -10.77
N LEU A 174 -19.09 -2.47 -10.45
CA LEU A 174 -17.69 -2.05 -10.55
C LEU A 174 -16.78 -2.87 -9.62
N ARG A 175 -17.22 -3.18 -8.40
CA ARG A 175 -16.48 -4.07 -7.48
C ARG A 175 -16.32 -5.48 -8.06
N LEU A 176 -17.42 -6.07 -8.54
CA LEU A 176 -17.42 -7.41 -9.12
C LEU A 176 -16.55 -7.49 -10.39
N VAL A 177 -16.54 -6.46 -11.23
CA VAL A 177 -15.64 -6.36 -12.38
C VAL A 177 -14.18 -6.33 -11.91
N ALA A 178 -13.84 -5.48 -10.95
CA ALA A 178 -12.48 -5.38 -10.44
C ALA A 178 -11.98 -6.71 -9.85
N ASP A 179 -12.83 -7.43 -9.12
CA ASP A 179 -12.50 -8.74 -8.55
C ASP A 179 -12.35 -9.82 -9.64
N ALA A 180 -13.20 -9.80 -10.67
CA ALA A 180 -13.07 -10.67 -11.83
C ALA A 180 -11.76 -10.42 -12.58
N MET A 181 -11.39 -9.15 -12.76
CA MET A 181 -10.12 -8.76 -13.39
C MET A 181 -8.92 -9.25 -12.59
N ARG A 182 -8.87 -8.99 -11.29
CA ARG A 182 -7.77 -9.47 -10.41
C ARG A 182 -7.61 -10.99 -10.44
N SER A 183 -8.72 -11.71 -10.50
CA SER A 183 -8.72 -13.18 -10.51
C SER A 183 -8.28 -13.77 -11.85
N ALA A 184 -8.41 -13.00 -12.94
CA ALA A 184 -8.10 -13.45 -14.30
C ALA A 184 -6.66 -13.13 -14.76
N VAL A 185 -5.94 -12.30 -14.00
CA VAL A 185 -4.57 -11.85 -14.31
C VAL A 185 -3.54 -12.47 -13.35
N ARG A 186 -2.26 -12.39 -13.71
CA ARG A 186 -1.15 -12.91 -12.89
C ARG A 186 -0.83 -11.93 -11.78
N GLN A 187 -0.12 -12.40 -10.75
CA GLN A 187 0.35 -11.53 -9.65
C GLN A 187 1.26 -10.38 -10.11
N ALA A 188 2.00 -10.57 -11.21
CA ALA A 188 2.87 -9.55 -11.78
C ALA A 188 2.12 -8.51 -12.63
N ASP A 189 0.87 -8.81 -13.02
CA ASP A 189 0.04 -7.89 -13.80
C ASP A 189 -0.57 -6.84 -12.87
N ILE A 190 -0.72 -5.64 -13.37
CA ILE A 190 -1.16 -4.48 -12.59
C ILE A 190 -2.54 -4.06 -13.08
N VAL A 191 -3.52 -4.08 -12.18
CA VAL A 191 -4.91 -3.68 -12.47
C VAL A 191 -5.17 -2.29 -11.91
N GLY A 192 -5.79 -1.42 -12.70
CA GLY A 192 -6.23 -0.10 -12.27
C GLY A 192 -7.59 0.30 -12.83
N ARG A 193 -8.24 1.24 -12.13
CA ARG A 193 -9.46 1.93 -12.57
C ARG A 193 -9.08 3.36 -12.92
N LEU A 194 -9.35 3.74 -14.17
CA LEU A 194 -8.89 5.00 -14.74
C LEU A 194 -9.92 6.13 -14.55
N GLY A 195 -11.20 5.77 -14.44
CA GLY A 195 -12.28 6.70 -14.11
C GLY A 195 -13.62 6.11 -14.52
N GLY A 196 -14.70 6.46 -13.82
CA GLY A 196 -16.04 5.96 -14.17
C GLY A 196 -16.09 4.43 -14.25
N ASP A 197 -16.37 3.91 -15.44
CA ASP A 197 -16.45 2.50 -15.83
C ASP A 197 -15.22 1.99 -16.61
N GLU A 198 -14.15 2.77 -16.66
CA GLU A 198 -12.92 2.44 -17.36
C GLU A 198 -11.90 1.76 -16.44
N PHE A 199 -11.34 0.65 -16.92
CA PHE A 199 -10.29 -0.11 -16.26
C PHE A 199 -9.14 -0.40 -17.22
N ALA A 200 -7.98 -0.71 -16.64
CA ALA A 200 -6.81 -1.13 -17.40
C ALA A 200 -6.04 -2.25 -16.70
N VAL A 201 -5.37 -3.07 -17.50
CA VAL A 201 -4.42 -4.09 -17.05
C VAL A 201 -3.10 -3.87 -17.77
N LEU A 202 -2.05 -3.59 -17.01
CA LEU A 202 -0.67 -3.57 -17.50
C LEU A 202 -0.06 -4.95 -17.29
N MET A 203 0.51 -5.52 -18.35
CA MET A 203 1.04 -6.88 -18.37
C MET A 203 2.54 -6.85 -18.72
N PRO A 204 3.43 -6.77 -17.71
CA PRO A 204 4.86 -6.89 -17.91
C PRO A 204 5.24 -8.21 -18.56
N GLU A 205 6.30 -8.19 -19.37
CA GLU A 205 6.88 -9.39 -20.01
C GLU A 205 5.86 -10.18 -20.84
N THR A 206 4.95 -9.48 -21.50
CA THR A 206 3.82 -10.08 -22.23
C THR A 206 3.76 -9.55 -23.65
N ASP A 207 3.78 -10.46 -24.62
CA ASP A 207 3.60 -10.13 -26.03
C ASP A 207 2.11 -9.93 -26.40
N GLY A 208 1.87 -9.43 -27.61
CA GLY A 208 0.52 -9.15 -28.09
C GLY A 208 -0.39 -10.36 -28.19
N THR A 209 0.14 -11.55 -28.50
CA THR A 209 -0.68 -12.77 -28.62
C THR A 209 -1.19 -13.21 -27.26
N VAL A 210 -0.31 -13.20 -26.25
CA VAL A 210 -0.68 -13.53 -24.87
C VAL A 210 -1.61 -12.47 -24.28
N ALA A 211 -1.36 -11.19 -24.55
CA ALA A 211 -2.22 -10.09 -24.10
C ALA A 211 -3.63 -10.18 -24.69
N ASN A 212 -3.74 -10.46 -25.99
CA ASN A 212 -5.05 -10.62 -26.65
C ASN A 212 -5.83 -11.82 -26.10
N ALA A 213 -5.14 -12.94 -25.84
CA ALA A 213 -5.75 -14.09 -25.17
C ALA A 213 -6.20 -13.74 -23.74
N ALA A 214 -5.44 -12.94 -23.00
CA ALA A 214 -5.83 -12.46 -21.68
C ALA A 214 -7.06 -11.54 -21.72
N ALA A 215 -7.11 -10.60 -22.67
CA ALA A 215 -8.26 -9.74 -22.92
C ALA A 215 -9.53 -10.55 -23.24
N ALA A 216 -9.42 -11.59 -24.08
CA ALA A 216 -10.55 -12.47 -24.37
C ALA A 216 -11.05 -13.24 -23.13
N ARG A 217 -10.13 -13.71 -22.27
CA ARG A 217 -10.49 -14.32 -20.98
C ARG A 217 -11.16 -13.33 -20.04
N LEU A 218 -10.69 -12.08 -19.99
CA LEU A 218 -11.29 -11.01 -19.18
C LEU A 218 -12.72 -10.73 -19.64
N ALA A 219 -12.95 -10.54 -20.93
CA ALA A 219 -14.30 -10.36 -21.49
C ALA A 219 -15.22 -11.54 -21.15
N SER A 220 -14.73 -12.77 -21.29
CA SER A 220 -15.51 -13.98 -20.93
C SER A 220 -15.81 -14.07 -19.42
N SER A 221 -14.86 -13.67 -18.58
CA SER A 221 -15.04 -13.66 -17.12
C SER A 221 -16.09 -12.63 -16.70
N ILE A 222 -16.03 -11.41 -17.24
CA ILE A 222 -17.04 -10.37 -17.00
C ILE A 222 -18.42 -10.87 -17.43
N ARG A 223 -18.56 -11.42 -18.65
CA ARG A 223 -19.83 -12.01 -19.12
C ARG A 223 -20.35 -13.11 -18.20
N THR A 224 -19.46 -13.91 -17.64
CA THR A 224 -19.84 -15.02 -16.75
C THR A 224 -20.33 -14.52 -15.39
N VAL A 225 -19.71 -13.47 -14.85
CA VAL A 225 -20.15 -12.83 -13.60
C VAL A 225 -21.53 -12.20 -13.75
N PHE A 226 -21.82 -11.60 -14.90
CA PHE A 226 -23.09 -10.88 -15.15
C PHE A 226 -24.04 -11.65 -16.06
N ARG A 227 -24.13 -12.98 -15.91
CA ARG A 227 -25.17 -13.78 -16.57
C ARG A 227 -26.53 -13.47 -15.92
N GLY A 228 -27.29 -12.56 -16.52
CA GLY A 228 -28.65 -12.22 -16.08
C GLY A 228 -28.92 -10.72 -16.10
N THR A 229 -29.54 -10.20 -15.05
CA THR A 229 -29.89 -8.78 -14.93
C THR A 229 -29.19 -8.17 -13.70
N PRO A 230 -28.35 -7.12 -13.87
CA PRO A 230 -27.99 -6.48 -15.13
C PRO A 230 -27.03 -7.35 -15.96
N SER A 231 -27.18 -7.30 -17.29
CA SER A 231 -26.22 -7.89 -18.23
C SER A 231 -25.15 -6.83 -18.50
N VAL A 232 -23.89 -7.17 -18.22
CA VAL A 232 -22.75 -6.26 -18.39
C VAL A 232 -21.70 -6.94 -19.28
N THR A 233 -21.29 -6.24 -20.32
CA THR A 233 -20.18 -6.62 -21.21
C THR A 233 -19.11 -5.53 -21.20
N ALA A 234 -17.99 -5.76 -21.88
CA ALA A 234 -16.92 -4.79 -21.97
C ALA A 234 -16.39 -4.67 -23.40
N SER A 235 -16.11 -3.43 -23.80
CA SER A 235 -15.33 -3.12 -24.99
C SER A 235 -13.87 -3.00 -24.60
N ILE A 236 -12.98 -3.71 -25.28
CA ILE A 236 -11.58 -3.87 -24.87
C ILE A 236 -10.63 -3.49 -26.01
N GLY A 237 -9.68 -2.61 -25.73
CA GLY A 237 -8.52 -2.29 -26.55
C GLY A 237 -7.26 -2.94 -26.01
N VAL A 238 -6.45 -3.54 -26.87
CA VAL A 238 -5.17 -4.17 -26.51
C VAL A 238 -4.06 -3.53 -27.32
N VAL A 239 -3.02 -3.07 -26.64
CA VAL A 239 -1.78 -2.61 -27.26
C VAL A 239 -0.59 -3.36 -26.69
N SER A 240 0.37 -3.70 -27.55
CA SER A 240 1.58 -4.40 -27.15
C SER A 240 2.77 -3.85 -27.92
N TRP A 241 3.92 -3.76 -27.25
CA TRP A 241 5.15 -3.24 -27.83
C TRP A 241 6.38 -3.92 -27.21
N THR A 242 7.47 -3.97 -27.97
CA THR A 242 8.74 -4.57 -27.52
C THR A 242 9.88 -3.63 -27.83
N GLY A 243 10.47 -3.05 -26.78
CA GLY A 243 11.44 -1.98 -26.93
C GLY A 243 10.85 -0.72 -27.58
N GLY A 244 11.68 0.32 -27.70
CA GLY A 244 11.30 1.59 -28.31
C GLY A 244 11.12 2.75 -27.33
N ASN A 245 10.84 3.93 -27.88
CA ASN A 245 10.67 5.16 -27.13
C ASN A 245 9.20 5.60 -27.16
N THR A 246 8.34 4.82 -26.51
CA THR A 246 6.93 5.18 -26.31
C THR A 246 6.78 5.89 -24.97
N ASP A 247 5.84 6.84 -24.92
CA ASP A 247 5.44 7.53 -23.70
C ASP A 247 4.08 7.03 -23.20
N THR A 248 3.82 7.21 -21.91
CA THR A 248 2.63 6.80 -21.18
C THR A 248 1.36 7.27 -21.88
N ASP A 249 1.30 8.55 -22.26
CA ASP A 249 0.13 9.15 -22.91
C ASP A 249 -0.14 8.56 -24.30
N ASP A 250 0.92 8.25 -25.06
CA ASP A 250 0.78 7.64 -26.38
C ASP A 250 0.25 6.21 -26.30
N VAL A 251 0.73 5.43 -25.33
CA VAL A 251 0.22 4.07 -25.07
C VAL A 251 -1.25 4.11 -24.67
N LEU A 252 -1.61 4.95 -23.70
CA LEU A 252 -2.99 5.07 -23.22
C LEU A 252 -3.93 5.51 -24.35
N ARG A 253 -3.53 6.52 -25.13
CA ARG A 253 -4.31 7.02 -26.28
C ARG A 253 -4.53 5.95 -27.34
N LYS A 254 -3.52 5.12 -27.64
CA LYS A 254 -3.65 4.03 -28.62
C LYS A 254 -4.55 2.90 -28.10
N ALA A 255 -4.47 2.59 -26.81
CA ALA A 255 -5.32 1.59 -26.18
C ALA A 255 -6.79 2.06 -26.11
N ASP A 256 -7.01 3.32 -25.77
CA ASP A 256 -8.33 3.98 -25.80
C ASP A 256 -8.92 3.97 -27.21
N ALA A 257 -8.14 4.33 -28.24
CA ALA A 257 -8.59 4.28 -29.63
C ALA A 257 -9.00 2.86 -30.07
N ALA A 258 -8.25 1.83 -29.63
CA ALA A 258 -8.60 0.44 -29.89
C ALA A 258 -9.90 0.03 -29.16
N MET A 259 -10.08 0.44 -27.90
CA MET A 259 -11.31 0.22 -27.13
C MET A 259 -12.51 0.93 -27.77
N TYR A 260 -12.32 2.15 -28.27
CA TYR A 260 -13.36 2.89 -28.98
C TYR A 260 -13.77 2.20 -30.28
N GLU A 261 -12.84 1.62 -31.02
CA GLU A 261 -13.18 0.81 -32.20
C GLU A 261 -13.95 -0.47 -31.81
N ALA A 262 -13.65 -1.08 -30.66
CA ALA A 262 -14.45 -2.18 -30.13
C ALA A 262 -15.90 -1.74 -29.85
N LYS A 263 -16.10 -0.56 -29.23
CA LYS A 263 -17.43 0.03 -29.04
C LYS A 263 -18.15 0.25 -30.38
N ARG A 264 -17.47 0.87 -31.35
CA ARG A 264 -18.04 1.24 -32.66
C ARG A 264 -18.42 0.05 -33.52
N THR A 265 -17.67 -1.05 -33.42
CA THR A 265 -17.90 -2.25 -34.24
C THR A 265 -18.93 -3.20 -33.64
N GLY A 266 -19.51 -2.87 -32.48
CA GLY A 266 -20.66 -3.57 -31.91
C GLY A 266 -20.46 -4.09 -30.50
N LYS A 267 -19.51 -3.52 -29.72
CA LYS A 267 -19.30 -3.81 -28.28
C LYS A 267 -18.93 -5.26 -27.99
N ASP A 268 -18.76 -5.61 -26.70
CA ASP A 268 -18.48 -6.97 -26.19
C ASP A 268 -17.35 -7.71 -26.94
N ARG A 269 -16.24 -7.01 -27.21
CA ARG A 269 -15.15 -7.54 -28.04
C ARG A 269 -13.81 -6.93 -27.71
N VAL A 270 -12.80 -7.57 -28.26
CA VAL A 270 -11.41 -7.16 -28.17
C VAL A 270 -10.93 -6.65 -29.54
N VAL A 271 -10.32 -5.48 -29.54
CA VAL A 271 -9.60 -4.93 -30.69
C VAL A 271 -8.13 -4.77 -30.29
N GLN A 272 -7.24 -5.33 -31.10
CA GLN A 272 -5.80 -5.25 -30.86
C GLN A 272 -5.14 -4.30 -31.87
N VAL A 273 -4.23 -3.46 -31.38
CA VAL A 273 -3.37 -2.60 -32.19
C VAL A 273 -1.92 -2.87 -31.79
N ALA A 274 -1.10 -3.29 -32.75
CA ALA A 274 0.35 -3.39 -32.53
C ALA A 274 0.99 -2.00 -32.60
N ILE A 275 1.96 -1.74 -31.71
CA ILE A 275 2.76 -0.51 -31.69
C ILE A 275 4.20 -0.82 -32.12
#